data_AF-A0AAV6WL45-F1
#
_entry.id   AF-A0AAV6WL45-F1
#
_cell.length_a   1.000
_cell.length_b   1.000
_cell.length_c   1.000
_cell.angle_alpha   90.00
_cell.angle_beta   90.00
_cell.angle_gamma   90.00
#
_symmetry.space_group_name_H-M   'P 1'
#
loop_
_entity.id
_entity.type
_entity.pdbx_description
1 polymer ?
#
loop_
_entity_poly.entity_id
_entity_poly.type
_entity_poly.pdbx_seq_one_letter_code
_entity_poly.pdbx_strand_id
1 'polypeptide(L)'
;MRSRFCILLFAVFFVITATMAAGQQRRSGFLYTRTRGRCTPQYWSSRSESWPKMLPRKSTVSNVFGSRAFERYRGDLTLAEAASRNDDVENAFARLVKQSTAALLNSYARKGYPYTAWEVKTLLIQALVSEEAAAFQAQKFLQANENCG
;
A
#
# COMPACT_ATOMS: atom_id res chain seq x y z
N MET A 1 45.99 8.73 -61.72
CA MET A 1 45.69 8.09 -60.43
C MET A 1 45.42 9.17 -59.38
N ARG A 2 44.46 8.96 -58.47
CA ARG A 2 44.13 9.74 -57.25
C ARG A 2 42.97 10.77 -57.24
N SER A 3 42.51 11.37 -58.34
CA SER A 3 41.48 12.45 -58.24
C SER A 3 40.02 11.99 -58.41
N ARG A 4 39.72 10.95 -59.21
CA ARG A 4 38.32 10.51 -59.46
C ARG A 4 37.75 9.54 -58.41
N PHE A 5 38.59 8.97 -57.55
CA PHE A 5 38.17 8.03 -56.50
C PHE A 5 37.72 8.75 -55.22
N CYS A 6 38.26 9.94 -54.95
CA CYS A 6 37.90 10.75 -53.78
C CYS A 6 36.53 11.42 -53.92
N ILE A 7 36.11 11.78 -55.13
CA ILE A 7 34.81 12.42 -55.38
C ILE A 7 33.65 11.41 -55.23
N LEU A 8 33.86 10.15 -55.64
CA LEU A 8 32.86 9.09 -55.47
C LEU A 8 32.73 8.62 -54.01
N LEU A 9 33.81 8.63 -53.23
CA LEU A 9 33.76 8.30 -51.80
C LEU A 9 33.07 9.38 -50.95
N PHE A 10 33.20 10.67 -51.32
CA PHE A 10 32.52 11.76 -50.61
C PHE A 10 31.02 11.84 -50.93
N ALA A 11 30.60 11.47 -52.14
CA ALA A 11 29.19 11.50 -52.54
C ALA A 11 28.35 10.37 -51.90
N VAL A 12 28.95 9.21 -51.59
CA VAL A 12 28.25 8.08 -50.94
C VAL A 12 28.09 8.31 -49.44
N PHE A 13 28.97 9.10 -48.80
CA PHE A 13 28.88 9.38 -47.37
C PHE A 13 27.80 10.42 -47.00
N PHE A 14 27.34 11.24 -47.96
CA PHE A 14 26.38 12.32 -47.70
C PHE A 14 24.91 11.89 -47.82
N VAL A 15 24.61 10.69 -48.34
CA VAL A 15 23.23 10.22 -48.56
C VAL A 15 22.74 9.26 -47.47
N ILE A 16 23.63 8.74 -46.62
CA ILE A 16 23.26 7.73 -45.60
C ILE A 16 22.91 8.36 -44.23
N THR A 17 23.23 9.63 -43.97
CA THR A 17 22.91 10.27 -42.67
C THR A 17 21.53 10.90 -42.60
N ALA A 18 20.75 10.89 -43.69
CA ALA A 18 19.47 11.58 -43.79
C ALA A 18 18.26 10.68 -43.56
N THR A 19 18.33 9.67 -42.69
CA THR A 19 17.13 9.00 -42.17
C THR A 19 17.48 8.36 -40.83
N MET A 20 16.96 8.89 -39.74
CA MET A 20 16.36 8.14 -38.62
C MET A 20 16.17 9.04 -37.40
N ALA A 21 14.97 8.92 -36.85
CA ALA A 21 14.56 9.35 -35.52
C ALA A 21 14.43 10.87 -35.30
N ALA A 22 13.28 11.39 -35.76
CA ALA A 22 12.53 12.36 -34.98
C ALA A 22 12.38 11.83 -33.54
N GLY A 23 13.29 12.24 -32.68
CA GLY A 23 13.33 11.91 -31.27
C GLY A 23 12.15 12.56 -30.57
N GLN A 24 11.08 11.79 -30.47
CA GLN A 24 9.92 11.95 -29.61
C GLN A 24 10.20 12.84 -28.41
N GLN A 25 9.47 13.97 -28.36
CA GLN A 25 9.41 14.89 -27.25
C GLN A 25 9.10 14.12 -25.95
N ARG A 26 10.14 13.70 -25.23
CA ARG A 26 10.02 13.17 -23.88
C ARG A 26 9.63 14.35 -23.00
N ARG A 27 8.33 14.60 -22.90
CA ARG A 27 7.77 15.35 -21.78
C ARG A 27 8.16 14.60 -20.52
N SER A 28 9.26 15.00 -19.90
CA SER A 28 9.64 14.58 -18.55
C SER A 28 8.67 15.22 -17.55
N GLY A 29 7.41 14.76 -17.59
CA GLY A 29 6.48 14.96 -16.50
C GLY A 29 6.70 13.82 -15.52
N PHE A 30 7.09 14.13 -14.29
CA PHE A 30 6.98 13.17 -13.20
C PHE A 30 5.50 12.82 -13.06
N LEU A 31 5.09 11.67 -13.60
CA LEU A 31 3.81 11.08 -13.30
C LEU A 31 3.86 10.66 -11.83
N TYR A 32 3.43 11.55 -10.94
CA TYR A 32 3.16 11.19 -9.56
C TYR A 32 1.83 10.41 -9.52
N THR A 33 1.80 9.23 -10.16
CA THR A 33 0.74 8.26 -9.92
C THR A 33 1.00 7.69 -8.54
N ARG A 34 0.64 8.44 -7.49
CA ARG A 34 0.49 7.84 -6.17
C ARG A 34 -0.71 6.92 -6.30
N THR A 35 -0.47 5.67 -6.70
CA THR A 35 -1.41 4.57 -6.54
C THR A 35 -1.74 4.55 -5.05
N ARG A 36 -2.82 5.24 -4.67
CA ARG A 36 -3.36 5.12 -3.32
C ARG A 36 -3.76 3.65 -3.22
N GLY A 37 -2.98 2.86 -2.50
CA GLY A 37 -3.23 1.43 -2.36
C GLY A 37 -4.68 1.24 -1.92
N ARG A 38 -5.45 0.41 -2.65
CA ARG A 38 -6.89 0.24 -2.46
C ARG A 38 -7.27 -0.48 -1.15
N CYS A 39 -6.28 -0.79 -0.34
CA CYS A 39 -6.36 -1.67 0.81
C CYS A 39 -5.58 -1.15 2.02
N THR A 40 -5.03 0.07 1.92
CA THR A 40 -4.25 0.66 3.00
C THR A 40 -5.17 1.23 4.09
N PRO A 41 -4.67 1.44 5.31
CA PRO A 41 -5.40 2.17 6.34
C PRO A 41 -5.93 3.52 5.85
N GLN A 42 -5.16 4.23 5.02
CA GLN A 42 -5.54 5.52 4.43
C GLN A 42 -6.71 5.40 3.44
N TYR A 43 -6.79 4.32 2.67
CA TYR A 43 -7.94 4.08 1.80
C TYR A 43 -9.22 3.89 2.62
N TRP A 44 -9.15 3.06 3.65
CA TRP A 44 -10.30 2.75 4.49
C TRP A 44 -10.76 3.92 5.36
N SER A 45 -9.83 4.71 5.90
CA SER A 45 -10.17 5.89 6.70
C SER A 45 -10.81 7.02 5.86
N SER A 46 -10.42 7.16 4.59
CA SER A 46 -10.93 8.21 3.70
C SER A 46 -12.25 7.86 2.99
N ARG A 47 -12.61 6.57 2.85
CA ARG A 47 -13.80 6.14 2.07
C ARG A 47 -14.81 5.39 2.91
N SER A 48 -15.64 6.16 3.62
CA SER A 48 -16.65 5.63 4.53
C SER A 48 -17.66 4.69 3.90
N GLU A 49 -18.05 4.93 2.66
CA GLU A 49 -19.09 4.17 1.95
C GLU A 49 -18.62 2.77 1.50
N SER A 50 -17.30 2.53 1.48
CA SER A 50 -16.73 1.27 1.02
C SER A 50 -16.68 0.18 2.09
N TRP A 51 -17.02 0.50 3.34
CA TRP A 51 -16.90 -0.41 4.47
C TRP A 51 -17.86 -1.60 4.35
N PRO A 52 -17.43 -2.84 4.67
CA PRO A 52 -18.31 -3.99 4.71
C PRO A 52 -19.49 -3.76 5.67
N LYS A 53 -20.72 -4.11 5.26
CA LYS A 53 -21.94 -3.94 6.09
C LYS A 53 -21.83 -4.61 7.46
N MET A 54 -21.14 -5.75 7.52
CA MET A 54 -20.90 -6.52 8.74
C MET A 54 -19.94 -5.86 9.74
N LEU A 55 -19.18 -4.84 9.31
CA LEU A 55 -18.22 -4.14 10.14
C LEU A 55 -18.41 -2.63 10.00
N PRO A 56 -19.40 -2.02 10.68
CA PRO A 56 -19.66 -0.59 10.61
C PRO A 56 -18.46 0.24 11.10
N ARG A 57 -18.28 1.45 10.55
CA ARG A 57 -17.19 2.39 10.91
C ARG A 57 -17.10 2.70 12.41
N LYS A 58 -18.26 2.79 13.06
CA LYS A 58 -18.37 3.12 14.49
C LYS A 58 -18.11 1.92 15.40
N SER A 59 -17.81 0.75 14.85
CA SER A 59 -17.44 -0.41 15.65
C SER A 59 -16.15 -0.11 16.41
N THR A 60 -16.13 -0.40 17.71
CA THR A 60 -14.95 -0.23 18.53
C THR A 60 -13.97 -1.37 18.32
N VAL A 61 -12.68 -1.08 18.51
CA VAL A 61 -11.60 -2.05 18.48
C VAL A 61 -11.87 -3.18 19.49
N SER A 62 -12.32 -2.84 20.69
CA SER A 62 -12.68 -3.79 21.75
C SER A 62 -13.81 -4.75 21.34
N ASN A 63 -14.88 -4.24 20.70
CA ASN A 63 -15.99 -5.08 20.25
C ASN A 63 -15.59 -6.03 19.11
N VAL A 64 -14.65 -5.61 18.27
CA VAL A 64 -14.27 -6.36 17.07
C VAL A 64 -13.19 -7.39 17.35
N PHE A 65 -12.19 -7.02 18.15
CA PHE A 65 -11.01 -7.83 18.46
C PHE A 65 -11.08 -8.53 19.83
N GLY A 66 -12.01 -8.12 20.71
CA GLY A 66 -12.25 -8.75 22.01
C GLY A 66 -11.54 -8.05 23.18
N SER A 67 -11.70 -8.65 24.37
CA SER A 67 -11.31 -8.06 25.66
C SER A 67 -9.81 -7.75 25.77
N ARG A 68 -8.92 -8.57 25.21
CA ARG A 68 -7.48 -8.31 25.28
C ARG A 68 -7.09 -7.02 24.54
N ALA A 69 -7.86 -6.64 23.50
CA ALA A 69 -7.67 -5.35 22.84
C ALA A 69 -8.19 -4.19 23.71
N PHE A 70 -9.23 -4.41 24.53
CA PHE A 70 -9.71 -3.42 25.50
C PHE A 70 -8.69 -3.12 26.61
N GLU A 71 -7.92 -4.11 27.06
CA GLU A 71 -6.86 -3.89 28.05
C GLU A 71 -5.74 -2.97 27.52
N ARG A 72 -5.52 -2.97 26.20
CA ARG A 72 -4.44 -2.21 25.57
C ARG A 72 -4.89 -0.87 25.01
N TYR A 73 -6.07 -0.82 24.40
CA TYR A 73 -6.58 0.33 23.70
C TYR A 73 -7.73 0.95 24.47
N ARG A 74 -7.95 2.26 24.29
CA ARG A 74 -9.13 2.92 24.84
C ARG A 74 -10.40 2.20 24.38
N GLY A 75 -11.34 2.00 25.29
CA GLY A 75 -12.58 1.26 25.01
C GLY A 75 -13.47 1.89 23.94
N ASP A 76 -13.37 3.21 23.75
CA ASP A 76 -14.10 3.98 22.75
C ASP A 76 -13.37 4.12 21.41
N LEU A 77 -12.15 3.60 21.28
CA LEU A 77 -11.37 3.66 20.04
C LEU A 77 -12.11 2.90 18.93
N THR A 78 -12.56 3.63 17.92
CA THR A 78 -13.22 3.04 16.76
C THR A 78 -12.23 2.50 15.74
N LEU A 79 -12.67 1.55 14.90
CA LEU A 79 -11.87 1.09 13.77
C LEU A 79 -11.53 2.23 12.81
N ALA A 80 -12.47 3.15 12.56
CA ALA A 80 -12.23 4.28 11.67
C ALA A 80 -11.13 5.20 12.20
N GLU A 81 -11.16 5.51 13.50
CA GLU A 81 -10.09 6.26 14.16
C GLU A 81 -8.77 5.50 14.09
N ALA A 82 -8.76 4.20 14.44
CA ALA A 82 -7.58 3.35 14.38
C ALA A 82 -6.91 3.34 12.99
N ALA A 83 -7.70 3.29 11.91
CA ALA A 83 -7.20 3.35 10.54
C ALA A 83 -6.62 4.74 10.14
N SER A 84 -7.05 5.80 10.82
CA SER A 84 -6.60 7.20 10.61
C SER A 84 -5.47 7.67 11.53
N ARG A 85 -5.06 6.85 12.50
CA ARG A 85 -4.01 7.19 13.48
C ARG A 85 -2.69 7.57 12.79
N ASN A 86 -2.00 8.55 13.34
CA ASN A 86 -0.69 9.03 12.88
C ASN A 86 0.42 8.87 13.95
N ASP A 87 0.08 8.38 15.14
CA ASP A 87 1.02 8.08 16.22
C ASP A 87 1.69 6.70 16.06
N ASP A 88 1.54 6.06 14.89
CA ASP A 88 2.04 4.72 14.58
C ASP A 88 3.54 4.65 14.26
N VAL A 89 4.22 5.79 14.14
CA VAL A 89 5.67 5.84 13.93
C VAL A 89 6.39 5.39 15.22
N GLU A 90 6.03 6.00 16.35
CA GLU A 90 6.67 5.77 17.64
C GLU A 90 5.99 4.65 18.46
N ASN A 91 4.72 4.32 18.17
CA ASN A 91 3.96 3.34 18.94
C ASN A 91 3.66 2.06 18.14
N ALA A 92 4.35 0.96 18.49
CA ALA A 92 4.19 -0.34 17.84
C ALA A 92 2.76 -0.88 17.93
N PHE A 93 2.06 -0.68 19.05
CA PHE A 93 0.67 -1.11 19.22
C PHE A 93 -0.32 -0.27 18.42
N ALA A 94 -0.06 1.02 18.27
CA ALA A 94 -0.83 1.89 17.39
C ALA A 94 -0.66 1.44 15.92
N ARG A 95 0.57 1.09 15.52
CA ARG A 95 0.85 0.54 14.20
C ARG A 95 0.18 -0.82 13.99
N LEU A 96 0.19 -1.69 14.99
CA LEU A 96 -0.48 -2.99 14.96
C LEU A 96 -1.98 -2.83 14.72
N VAL A 97 -2.69 -2.04 15.53
CA VAL A 97 -4.15 -1.90 15.38
C VAL A 97 -4.52 -1.20 14.07
N LYS A 98 -3.73 -0.23 13.62
CA LYS A 98 -3.92 0.46 12.34
C LYS A 98 -3.84 -0.51 11.16
N GLN A 99 -2.77 -1.32 11.10
CA GLN A 99 -2.59 -2.29 10.02
C GLN A 99 -3.56 -3.47 10.10
N SER A 100 -3.87 -3.94 11.32
CA SER A 100 -4.85 -5.00 11.54
C SER A 100 -6.27 -4.58 11.16
N THR A 101 -6.63 -3.31 11.39
CA THR A 101 -7.92 -2.78 10.97
C THR A 101 -8.06 -2.83 9.45
N ALA A 102 -7.05 -2.38 8.72
CA ALA A 102 -7.04 -2.47 7.26
C ALA A 102 -7.05 -3.94 6.78
N ALA A 103 -6.25 -4.81 7.41
CA ALA A 103 -6.22 -6.24 7.10
C ALA A 103 -7.58 -6.91 7.30
N LEU A 104 -8.27 -6.59 8.38
CA LEU A 104 -9.60 -7.11 8.67
C LEU A 104 -10.61 -6.65 7.62
N LEU A 105 -10.61 -5.37 7.25
CA LEU A 105 -11.47 -4.85 6.19
C LEU A 105 -11.17 -5.50 4.84
N ASN A 106 -9.89 -5.69 4.52
CA ASN A 106 -9.46 -6.36 3.29
C ASN A 106 -9.91 -7.83 3.26
N SER A 107 -9.83 -8.55 4.38
CA SER A 107 -10.27 -9.95 4.47
C SER A 107 -11.76 -10.14 4.15
N TYR A 108 -12.58 -9.12 4.38
CA TYR A 108 -14.00 -9.12 4.00
C TYR A 108 -14.25 -8.61 2.58
N ALA A 109 -13.47 -7.62 2.13
CA ALA A 109 -13.77 -6.87 0.91
C ALA A 109 -12.99 -7.35 -0.33
N ARG A 110 -11.89 -8.06 -0.16
CA ARG A 110 -10.94 -8.40 -1.24
C ARG A 110 -10.84 -9.91 -1.39
N LYS A 111 -11.18 -10.41 -2.59
CA LYS A 111 -10.96 -11.82 -2.93
C LYS A 111 -9.46 -12.10 -3.01
N GLY A 112 -9.03 -13.22 -2.43
CA GLY A 112 -7.62 -13.62 -2.44
C GLY A 112 -6.72 -12.83 -1.49
N TYR A 113 -7.29 -12.04 -0.57
CA TYR A 113 -6.49 -11.47 0.53
C TYR A 113 -5.89 -12.61 1.37
N PRO A 114 -4.60 -12.54 1.74
CA PRO A 114 -3.87 -13.70 2.29
C PRO A 114 -4.27 -14.09 3.71
N TYR A 115 -5.08 -13.27 4.39
CA TYR A 115 -5.57 -13.58 5.73
C TYR A 115 -7.10 -13.61 5.75
N THR A 116 -7.66 -14.59 6.44
CA THR A 116 -9.07 -14.60 6.83
C THR A 116 -9.31 -13.63 7.99
N ALA A 117 -10.58 -13.21 8.17
CA ALA A 117 -10.95 -12.33 9.27
C ALA A 117 -10.60 -12.91 10.65
N TRP A 118 -10.72 -14.23 10.82
CA TRP A 118 -10.36 -14.92 12.06
C TRP A 118 -8.86 -14.87 12.32
N GLU A 119 -8.03 -15.15 11.30
CA GLU A 119 -6.57 -15.07 11.43
C GLU A 119 -6.11 -13.66 11.80
N VAL A 120 -6.68 -12.62 11.19
CA VAL A 120 -6.35 -11.23 11.54
C VAL A 120 -6.63 -10.95 13.02
N LYS A 121 -7.79 -11.38 13.53
CA LYS A 121 -8.14 -11.19 14.93
C LYS A 121 -7.20 -11.94 15.86
N THR A 122 -6.93 -13.22 15.57
CA THR A 122 -6.04 -14.06 16.38
C THR A 122 -4.62 -13.50 16.41
N LEU A 123 -4.06 -13.12 15.26
CA LEU A 123 -2.71 -12.60 15.15
C LEU A 123 -2.53 -11.24 15.83
N LEU A 124 -3.54 -10.35 15.77
CA LEU A 124 -3.51 -9.11 16.56
C LEU A 124 -3.40 -9.44 18.05
N ILE A 125 -4.25 -10.34 18.56
CA ILE A 125 -4.30 -10.68 19.99
C ILE A 125 -3.00 -11.32 20.46
N GLN A 126 -2.41 -12.21 19.67
CA GLN A 126 -1.11 -12.81 19.94
C GLN A 126 0.01 -11.76 19.95
N ALA A 127 -0.04 -10.79 19.05
CA ALA A 127 0.99 -9.74 18.95
C ALA A 127 0.93 -8.69 20.08
N LEU A 128 -0.12 -8.68 20.91
CA LEU A 128 -0.24 -7.77 22.06
C LEU A 128 0.70 -8.10 23.23
N VAL A 129 1.45 -9.19 23.16
CA VAL A 129 2.34 -9.66 24.24
C VAL A 129 3.60 -8.80 24.43
N SER A 130 4.11 -8.16 23.38
CA SER A 130 5.30 -7.29 23.45
C SER A 130 5.32 -6.27 22.31
N GLU A 131 6.18 -5.26 22.43
CA GLU A 131 6.36 -4.25 21.38
C GLU A 131 6.99 -4.84 20.12
N GLU A 132 7.93 -5.76 20.26
CA GLU A 132 8.59 -6.44 19.16
C GLU A 132 7.60 -7.32 18.40
N ALA A 133 6.75 -8.08 19.12
CA ALA A 133 5.70 -8.89 18.51
C ALA A 133 4.68 -8.01 17.77
N ALA A 134 4.27 -6.89 18.38
CA ALA A 134 3.37 -5.93 17.77
C ALA A 134 3.97 -5.31 16.50
N ALA A 135 5.23 -4.87 16.55
CA ALA A 135 5.93 -4.30 15.41
C ALA A 135 6.09 -5.31 14.27
N PHE A 136 6.49 -6.54 14.59
CA PHE A 136 6.66 -7.61 13.61
C PHE A 136 5.33 -7.95 12.92
N GLN A 137 4.26 -8.15 13.69
CA GLN A 137 2.96 -8.48 13.12
C GLN A 137 2.36 -7.30 12.33
N ALA A 138 2.56 -6.07 12.80
CA ALA A 138 2.15 -4.87 12.06
C ALA A 138 2.84 -4.80 10.69
N GLN A 139 4.13 -5.14 10.62
CA GLN A 139 4.87 -5.19 9.36
C GLN A 139 4.33 -6.27 8.41
N LYS A 140 3.97 -7.44 8.93
CA LYS A 140 3.33 -8.51 8.12
C LYS A 140 1.98 -8.07 7.54
N PHE A 141 1.15 -7.40 8.33
CA PHE A 141 -0.12 -6.86 7.84
C PHE A 141 0.08 -5.71 6.86
N LEU A 142 1.06 -4.82 7.08
CA LEU A 142 1.41 -3.77 6.13
C LEU A 142 1.71 -4.36 4.75
N GLN A 143 2.61 -5.34 4.67
CA GLN A 143 2.98 -5.99 3.41
C GLN A 143 1.78 -6.65 2.71
N ALA A 144 0.89 -7.30 3.47
CA ALA A 144 -0.33 -7.88 2.91
C ALA A 144 -1.32 -6.80 2.42
N ASN A 145 -1.43 -5.69 3.13
CA ASN A 145 -2.30 -4.57 2.77
C ASN A 145 -1.81 -3.85 1.50
N GLU A 146 -0.50 -3.74 1.32
CA GLU A 146 0.11 -3.15 0.12
C GLU A 146 -0.04 -4.06 -1.11
N ASN A 147 -0.04 -5.38 -0.90
CA ASN A 147 -0.13 -6.39 -1.96
C ASN A 147 -1.51 -7.07 -2.03
N CYS A 148 -2.58 -6.35 -1.68
CA CYS A 148 -3.91 -6.88 -1.87
C CYS A 148 -4.23 -6.96 -3.38
N GLY A 149 -4.73 -8.11 -3.83
CA GLY A 149 -5.07 -8.37 -5.25
C GLY A 149 -6.03 -7.36 -5.87
#